data_AF-A0A958WVS3-F1
#
_entry.id   AF-A0A958WVS3-F1
#
_cell.length_a   1.000
_cell.length_b   1.000
_cell.length_c   1.000
_cell.angle_alpha   90.00
_cell.angle_beta   90.00
_cell.angle_gamma   90.00
#
_symmetry.space_group_name_H-M   'P 1'
#
loop_
_entity.id
_entity.type
_entity.pdbx_description
1 polymer ?
#
loop_
_entity_poly.entity_id
_entity_poly.type
_entity_poly.pdbx_seq_one_letter_code
_entity_poly.pdbx_strand_id
1 'polypeptide(L)'
;MSLFDETTVVADDLTKIEGIGPAVAEILNEAGISTFAELSTTPAVKIKEILSNAGAQYAFRDPATWAKQASLASAGQWDTLATWQQDLQGGRIRMASDPGEEE
;
A
#
# COMPACT_ATOMS: atom_id res chain seq x y z
N MET A 1 20.89 4.15 -34.88
CA MET A 1 19.93 3.16 -34.34
C MET A 1 20.37 2.85 -32.93
N SER A 2 19.78 3.45 -31.91
CA SER A 2 20.02 3.07 -30.52
C SER A 2 18.66 2.91 -29.87
N LEU A 3 18.41 1.67 -29.45
CA LEU A 3 17.28 1.25 -28.63
C LEU A 3 17.21 2.17 -27.41
N PHE A 4 16.13 2.92 -27.28
CA PHE A 4 15.65 3.31 -25.98
C PHE A 4 14.94 2.07 -25.44
N ASP A 5 15.46 1.48 -24.36
CA ASP A 5 14.68 0.57 -23.54
C ASP A 5 13.57 1.43 -22.92
N GLU A 6 12.42 1.43 -23.58
CA GLU A 6 11.21 2.03 -23.06
C GLU A 6 10.78 1.13 -21.89
N THR A 7 11.31 1.41 -20.69
CA THR A 7 10.80 0.84 -19.45
C THR A 7 9.40 1.39 -19.26
N THR A 8 8.44 0.77 -19.97
CA THR A 8 7.02 0.95 -19.72
C THR A 8 6.83 0.60 -18.25
N VAL A 9 6.60 1.61 -17.42
CA VAL A 9 6.27 1.41 -16.02
C VAL A 9 4.90 0.75 -16.02
N VAL A 10 4.90 -0.59 -15.95
CA VAL A 10 3.67 -1.37 -15.87
C VAL A 10 3.09 -1.09 -14.49
N ALA A 11 1.86 -0.58 -14.46
CA ALA A 11 1.16 -0.36 -13.21
C ALA A 11 1.02 -1.70 -12.46
N ASP A 12 1.31 -1.66 -11.17
CA ASP A 12 1.12 -2.79 -10.27
C ASP A 12 -0.35 -2.93 -9.86
N ASP A 13 -0.74 -4.15 -9.52
CA ASP A 13 -2.05 -4.40 -8.93
C ASP A 13 -2.04 -4.04 -7.44
N LEU A 14 -2.31 -2.77 -7.13
CA LEU A 14 -2.38 -2.25 -5.76
C LEU A 14 -3.46 -2.93 -4.90
N THR A 15 -4.42 -3.65 -5.48
CA THR A 15 -5.44 -4.38 -4.71
C THR A 15 -4.87 -5.57 -3.93
N LYS A 16 -3.63 -5.98 -4.22
CA LYS A 16 -2.87 -6.96 -3.41
C LYS A 16 -2.49 -6.44 -2.02
N ILE A 17 -2.61 -5.12 -1.81
CA ILE A 17 -2.39 -4.48 -0.52
C ILE A 17 -3.71 -4.50 0.26
N GLU A 18 -3.72 -5.18 1.40
CA GLU A 18 -4.88 -5.29 2.27
C GLU A 18 -5.34 -3.90 2.74
N GLY A 19 -6.63 -3.63 2.54
CA GLY A 19 -7.24 -2.32 2.78
C GLY A 19 -7.37 -1.44 1.53
N ILE A 20 -6.71 -1.80 0.42
CA ILE A 20 -6.87 -1.18 -0.90
C ILE A 20 -7.84 -2.01 -1.74
N GLY A 21 -9.05 -1.49 -1.94
CA GLY A 21 -10.01 -2.05 -2.90
C GLY A 21 -9.87 -1.43 -4.29
N PRO A 22 -10.61 -1.92 -5.31
CA PRO A 22 -10.51 -1.44 -6.70
C PRO A 22 -10.66 0.08 -6.84
N ALA A 23 -11.62 0.68 -6.13
CA ALA A 23 -11.85 2.14 -6.17
C ALA A 23 -10.68 2.94 -5.55
N VAL A 24 -10.06 2.41 -4.50
CA VAL A 24 -8.90 3.08 -3.86
C VAL A 24 -7.68 2.98 -4.79
N ALA A 25 -7.47 1.82 -5.41
CA ALA A 25 -6.40 1.64 -6.39
C ALA A 25 -6.55 2.62 -7.57
N GLU A 26 -7.76 2.80 -8.09
CA GLU A 26 -8.05 3.78 -9.15
C GLU A 26 -7.71 5.21 -8.73
N ILE A 27 -8.15 5.66 -7.55
CA ILE A 27 -7.83 6.99 -7.01
C ILE A 27 -6.31 7.20 -6.88
N LEU A 28 -5.59 6.19 -6.41
CA LEU A 28 -4.13 6.25 -6.27
C LEU A 28 -3.45 6.33 -7.64
N ASN A 29 -3.90 5.53 -8.61
CA ASN A 29 -3.41 5.57 -9.98
C ASN A 29 -3.62 6.95 -10.61
N GLU A 30 -4.80 7.55 -10.45
CA GLU A 30 -5.10 8.91 -10.91
C GLU A 30 -4.21 9.97 -10.24
N ALA A 31 -3.79 9.72 -9.00
CA ALA A 31 -2.85 10.56 -8.26
C ALA A 31 -1.37 10.30 -8.61
N GLY A 32 -1.08 9.41 -9.57
CA GLY A 32 0.27 9.06 -10.00
C GLY A 32 0.99 8.06 -9.08
N ILE A 33 0.25 7.32 -8.27
CA ILE A 33 0.75 6.22 -7.44
C ILE A 33 0.20 4.93 -8.04
N SER A 34 0.98 4.34 -8.94
CA SER A 34 0.57 3.17 -9.73
C SER A 34 1.42 1.93 -9.52
N THR A 35 2.51 2.06 -8.76
CA THR A 35 3.42 0.94 -8.44
C THR A 35 3.54 0.70 -6.93
N PHE A 36 3.91 -0.51 -6.54
CA PHE A 36 4.22 -0.83 -5.14
C PHE A 36 5.41 0.00 -4.62
N ALA A 37 6.36 0.34 -5.49
CA ALA A 37 7.50 1.18 -5.14
C ALA A 37 7.08 2.64 -4.85
N GLU A 38 6.19 3.20 -5.66
CA GLU A 38 5.61 4.53 -5.40
C GLU A 38 4.77 4.53 -4.13
N LEU A 39 3.94 3.50 -3.93
CA LEU A 39 3.10 3.38 -2.75
C LEU A 39 3.93 3.22 -1.46
N SER A 40 5.04 2.48 -1.50
CA SER A 40 5.91 2.25 -0.33
C SER A 40 6.69 3.48 0.11
N THR A 41 6.99 4.38 -0.84
CA THR A 41 7.72 5.63 -0.59
C THR A 41 6.81 6.82 -0.34
N THR A 42 5.51 6.69 -0.65
CA THR A 42 4.52 7.74 -0.41
C THR A 42 4.15 7.81 1.08
N PRO A 43 4.25 8.97 1.74
CA PRO A 43 3.84 9.13 3.12
C PRO A 43 2.34 8.84 3.32
N ALA A 44 2.01 8.13 4.40
CA ALA A 44 0.62 7.82 4.78
C ALA A 44 -0.27 9.07 4.86
N VAL A 45 0.28 10.22 5.29
CA VAL A 45 -0.43 11.51 5.31
C VAL A 45 -0.85 11.94 3.92
N LYS A 46 0.05 11.87 2.93
CA LYS A 46 -0.24 12.22 1.54
C LYS A 46 -1.28 11.29 0.92
N ILE A 47 -1.19 10.00 1.21
CA ILE A 47 -2.22 9.02 0.79
C ILE A 47 -3.58 9.41 1.38
N LYS A 48 -3.63 9.73 2.67
CA LYS A 48 -4.88 10.12 3.35
C LYS A 48 -5.47 11.41 2.78
N GLU A 49 -4.64 12.38 2.40
CA GLU A 49 -5.07 13.61 1.72
C GLU A 49 -5.68 13.30 0.35
N ILE A 50 -5.02 12.47 -0.47
CA ILE A 50 -5.54 12.03 -1.78
C ILE A 50 -6.92 11.38 -1.61
N LEU A 51 -7.06 10.44 -0.68
CA LEU A 51 -8.32 9.75 -0.42
C LEU A 51 -9.41 10.69 0.09
N SER A 52 -9.06 11.62 0.97
CA SER A 52 -10.01 12.60 1.51
C SER A 52 -10.52 13.55 0.42
N ASN A 53 -9.66 13.94 -0.52
CA ASN A 53 -10.02 14.76 -1.67
C ASN A 53 -10.91 14.01 -2.68
N ALA A 54 -10.75 12.68 -2.79
CA ALA A 54 -11.58 11.84 -3.64
C ALA A 54 -12.98 11.57 -3.05
N GLY A 55 -13.16 11.66 -1.73
CA GLY A 55 -14.46 11.61 -1.09
C GLY A 55 -14.44 11.17 0.38
N ALA A 56 -15.44 11.61 1.14
CA ALA A 56 -15.56 11.34 2.58
C ALA A 56 -15.64 9.84 2.91
N GLN A 57 -16.13 9.01 1.99
CA GLN A 57 -16.18 7.55 2.13
C GLN A 57 -14.79 6.89 2.19
N TYR A 58 -13.75 7.54 1.66
CA TYR A 58 -12.37 7.03 1.66
C TYR A 58 -11.51 7.61 2.80
N ALA A 59 -11.94 8.73 3.40
CA ALA A 59 -11.19 9.41 4.47
C ALA A 59 -10.97 8.55 5.74
N PHE A 60 -11.82 7.54 5.97
CA PHE A 60 -11.72 6.60 7.09
C PHE A 60 -10.76 5.44 6.84
N ARG A 61 -10.21 5.30 5.62
CA ARG A 61 -9.20 4.28 5.32
C ARG A 61 -7.91 4.62 6.06
N ASP A 62 -7.26 3.57 6.55
CA ASP A 62 -6.03 3.68 7.31
C ASP A 62 -4.85 3.19 6.46
N PRO A 63 -4.07 4.11 5.86
CA PRO A 63 -2.93 3.75 5.03
C PRO A 63 -1.68 3.39 5.82
N ALA A 64 -1.74 3.32 7.17
CA ALA A 64 -0.57 3.10 8.01
C ALA A 64 0.21 1.81 7.67
N THR A 65 -0.49 0.76 7.24
CA THR A 65 0.13 -0.52 6.87
C THR A 65 0.46 -0.62 5.38
N TRP A 66 -0.14 0.22 4.53
CA TRP A 66 -0.02 0.11 3.07
C TRP A 66 1.42 0.29 2.59
N ALA A 67 2.14 1.27 3.14
CA ALA A 67 3.53 1.51 2.75
C ALA A 67 4.43 0.29 3.03
N LYS A 68 4.23 -0.37 4.18
CA LYS A 68 4.99 -1.59 4.54
C LYS A 68 4.61 -2.77 3.66
N GLN A 69 3.31 -2.97 3.40
CA GLN A 69 2.85 -4.03 2.51
C GLN A 69 3.38 -3.84 1.09
N ALA A 70 3.34 -2.60 0.59
CA ALA A 70 3.85 -2.22 -0.72
C ALA A 70 5.36 -2.39 -0.81
N SER A 71 6.11 -2.12 0.26
CA SER A 71 7.55 -2.40 0.31
C SER A 71 7.83 -3.89 0.10
N LEU A 72 7.15 -4.77 0.84
CA LEU A 72 7.26 -6.22 0.69
C LEU A 72 6.85 -6.68 -0.72
N ALA A 73 5.75 -6.16 -1.26
CA ALA A 73 5.28 -6.45 -2.62
C ALA A 73 6.29 -6.01 -3.68
N SER A 74 6.87 -4.81 -3.56
CA SER A 74 7.88 -4.27 -4.46
C SER A 74 9.19 -5.07 -4.43
N ALA A 75 9.49 -5.68 -3.27
CA ALA A 75 10.63 -6.57 -3.09
C ALA A 75 10.34 -8.02 -3.55
N GLY A 76 9.13 -8.31 -4.04
CA GLY A 76 8.70 -9.66 -4.43
C GLY A 76 8.52 -10.63 -3.26
N GLN A 77 8.46 -10.13 -2.02
CA GLN A 77 8.35 -10.92 -0.79
C GLN A 77 6.89 -11.32 -0.51
N TRP A 78 6.26 -11.99 -1.48
CA TRP A 78 4.83 -12.32 -1.43
C TRP A 78 4.48 -13.28 -0.30
N ASP A 79 5.34 -14.25 0.03
CA ASP A 79 5.11 -15.18 1.14
C ASP A 79 5.16 -14.46 2.50
N THR A 80 6.12 -13.54 2.66
CA THR A 80 6.25 -12.70 3.86
C THR A 80 5.05 -11.76 3.98
N LEU A 81 4.63 -11.15 2.87
CA LEU A 81 3.44 -10.30 2.83
C LEU A 81 2.19 -11.08 3.21
N ALA A 82 1.97 -12.25 2.62
CA ALA A 82 0.80 -13.08 2.90
C ALA A 82 0.76 -13.51 4.37
N THR A 83 1.90 -13.95 4.93
CA THR A 83 2.01 -14.29 6.36
C THR A 83 1.67 -13.10 7.23
N TRP A 84 2.25 -11.94 6.94
CA TRP A 84 1.99 -10.73 7.71
C TRP A 84 0.53 -10.27 7.61
N GLN A 85 -0.10 -10.38 6.44
CA GLN A 85 -1.52 -10.07 6.22
C GLN A 85 -2.45 -11.02 7.01
N GLN A 86 -2.09 -12.30 7.20
CA GLN A 86 -2.86 -13.21 8.07
C GLN A 86 -2.85 -12.76 9.54
N ASP A 87 -1.78 -12.09 9.96
CA ASP A 87 -1.65 -11.51 11.31
C ASP A 87 -2.34 -10.13 11.43
N LEU A 88 -2.69 -9.50 10.31
CA LEU A 88 -3.49 -8.27 10.29
C LEU A 88 -4.99 -8.64 10.42
N GLN A 89 -5.73 -7.86 11.21
CA GLN A 89 -7.18 -7.96 11.25
C GLN A 89 -7.78 -6.85 10.40
N GLY A 90 -7.98 -7.11 9.09
CA GLY A 90 -8.58 -6.14 8.16
C GLY A 90 -7.67 -4.94 7.88
N GLY A 91 -6.36 -5.16 7.76
CA GLY A 91 -5.34 -4.14 7.48
C GLY A 91 -4.82 -3.39 8.71
N ARG A 92 -5.25 -3.78 9.92
CA ARG A 92 -4.78 -3.22 11.20
C ARG A 92 -3.93 -4.24 11.95
N ILE A 93 -2.82 -3.78 12.53
CA ILE A 93 -1.93 -4.61 13.36
C ILE A 93 -2.73 -5.09 14.57
N ARG A 94 -2.96 -6.41 14.66
CA ARG A 94 -3.68 -7.05 15.78
C ARG A 94 -3.01 -6.78 17.13
N MET A 95 -1.69 -6.56 17.12
CA MET A 95 -0.84 -6.21 18.27
C MET A 95 -0.53 -4.71 18.33
N ALA A 96 -1.56 -3.87 18.50
CA ALA A 96 -1.40 -2.63 19.27
C ALA A 96 -1.80 -2.89 20.73
N SER A 97 -1.41 -4.05 21.26
CA SER A 97 -1.61 -4.43 22.65
C SER A 97 -0.26 -4.78 23.25
N ASP A 98 0.18 -3.87 24.12
CA ASP A 98 1.15 -4.04 25.21
C ASP A 98 2.66 -4.14 24.86
N PRO A 99 3.49 -3.13 25.21
CA PRO A 99 4.92 -3.33 25.40
C PRO A 99 5.13 -4.06 26.74
N GLY A 100 4.88 -5.36 26.73
CA GLY A 100 5.11 -6.25 27.86
C GLY A 100 6.07 -7.36 27.44
N GLU A 101 7.18 -7.45 28.19
CA GLU A 101 8.18 -8.52 28.21
C GLU A 101 9.38 -8.37 27.26
N GLU A 102 10.37 -7.61 27.73
CA GLU A 102 11.77 -8.03 27.66
C GLU A 102 12.09 -8.79 28.97
N GLU A 103 12.61 -10.02 28.86
CA GLU A 103 13.15 -10.82 29.98
C GLU A 103 14.50 -10.30 30.48
#